data_AF-A0A804PV58-F1
#
_entry.id   AF-A0A804PV58-F1
#
_cell.length_a   1.000
_cell.length_b   1.000
_cell.length_c   1.000
_cell.angle_alpha   90.00
_cell.angle_beta   90.00
_cell.angle_gamma   90.00
#
_symmetry.space_group_name_H-M   'P 1'
#
loop_
_entity.id
_entity.type
_entity.pdbx_description
1 polymer ?
#
loop_
_entity_poly.entity_id
_entity_poly.type
_entity_poly.pdbx_seq_one_letter_code
_entity_poly.pdbx_strand_id
1 'polypeptide(L)'
;MVAHTTNLSTTAALANGQPLLVPLQCGCPSRSPSSYTPMHYQIGPGDTYWIISTTKLQNLMQYQAVERVNPTLVPTDLDVGTMVTFPIFCQCPAAADNATTLVTYVMHPRDAYVSVAAAFSVAYPQ
;
A
#
# COMPACT_ATOMS: atom_id res chain seq x y z
N MET A 1 15.25 -1.06 -7.74
CA MET A 1 14.77 -0.16 -6.66
C MET A 1 14.29 -0.94 -5.43
N VAL A 2 13.38 -1.92 -5.57
CA VAL A 2 12.89 -2.76 -4.45
C VAL A 2 14.02 -3.50 -3.72
N ALA A 3 14.93 -4.14 -4.44
CA ALA A 3 16.07 -4.86 -3.86
C ALA A 3 16.90 -3.96 -2.93
N HIS A 4 17.26 -2.76 -3.37
CA HIS A 4 17.98 -1.79 -2.55
C HIS A 4 17.18 -1.36 -1.31
N THR A 5 15.89 -1.04 -1.47
CA THR A 5 15.02 -0.59 -0.37
C THR A 5 14.83 -1.69 0.69
N THR A 6 14.81 -2.96 0.26
CA THR A 6 14.66 -4.13 1.16
C THR A 6 16.02 -4.73 1.57
N ASN A 7 17.14 -4.11 1.18
CA ASN A 7 18.49 -4.62 1.42
C ASN A 7 18.72 -6.08 0.95
N LEU A 8 18.24 -6.39 -0.26
CA LEU A 8 18.39 -7.68 -0.94
C LEU A 8 19.38 -7.59 -2.10
N SER A 9 20.07 -8.70 -2.37
CA SER A 9 20.80 -8.87 -3.64
C SER A 9 19.81 -8.95 -4.80
N THR A 10 20.19 -8.42 -5.97
CA THR A 10 19.39 -8.53 -7.20
C THR A 10 19.26 -9.97 -7.72
N THR A 11 20.06 -10.90 -7.20
CA THR A 11 20.04 -12.33 -7.52
C THR A 11 19.46 -13.21 -6.41
N ALA A 12 19.05 -12.61 -5.28
CA ALA A 12 18.49 -13.38 -4.17
C ALA A 12 17.10 -13.93 -4.54
N ALA A 13 16.87 -15.21 -4.27
CA ALA A 13 15.54 -15.78 -4.32
C ALA A 13 14.70 -15.23 -3.15
N LEU A 14 13.49 -14.77 -3.45
CA LEU A 14 12.56 -14.29 -2.43
C LEU A 14 11.95 -15.47 -1.67
N ALA A 15 11.95 -15.40 -0.35
CA ALA A 15 11.23 -16.38 0.47
C ALA A 15 9.72 -16.07 0.47
N ASN A 16 8.89 -17.11 0.53
CA ASN A 16 7.45 -16.91 0.63
C ASN A 16 7.09 -16.19 1.94
N GLY A 17 6.25 -15.17 1.86
CA GLY A 17 5.88 -14.33 2.99
C GLY A 17 6.94 -13.32 3.44
N GLN A 18 8.07 -13.21 2.74
CA GLN A 18 9.06 -12.18 3.02
C GLN A 18 8.48 -10.78 2.70
N PRO A 19 8.42 -9.85 3.68
CA PRO A 19 7.96 -8.50 3.41
C PRO A 19 8.96 -7.78 2.50
N LEU A 20 8.43 -7.01 1.54
CA LEU A 20 9.20 -6.18 0.63
C LEU A 20 8.86 -4.71 0.85
N LEU A 21 9.89 -3.88 0.94
CA LEU A 21 9.72 -2.43 0.91
C LEU A 21 9.70 -1.97 -0.54
N VAL A 22 8.50 -1.62 -1.00
CA VAL A 22 8.27 -1.09 -2.34
C VAL A 22 8.23 0.43 -2.27
N PRO A 23 9.22 1.15 -2.81
CA PRO A 23 9.21 2.60 -2.86
C PRO A 23 8.12 3.08 -3.81
N LEU A 24 7.31 4.02 -3.33
CA LEU A 24 6.19 4.59 -4.06
C LEU A 24 6.22 6.12 -3.97
N GLN A 25 5.79 6.79 -5.03
CA GLN A 25 5.59 8.23 -5.01
C GLN A 25 4.21 8.55 -4.45
N CYS A 26 4.17 9.12 -3.24
CA CYS A 26 2.92 9.48 -2.58
C CYS A 26 2.39 10.81 -3.14
N GLY A 27 1.12 10.83 -3.56
CA GLY A 27 0.41 12.05 -3.91
C GLY A 27 -0.26 12.63 -2.67
N CYS A 28 -0.03 13.93 -2.41
CA CYS A 28 -0.59 14.63 -1.25
C CYS A 28 -1.37 15.87 -1.70
N PRO A 29 -2.63 15.69 -2.15
CA PRO A 29 -3.47 16.79 -2.57
C PRO A 29 -3.88 17.61 -1.35
N SER A 30 -3.76 18.93 -1.41
CA SER A 30 -4.11 19.84 -0.31
C SER A 30 -5.60 19.83 0.08
N ARG A 31 -6.47 19.17 -0.71
CA ARG A 31 -7.93 19.15 -0.55
C ARG A 31 -8.53 17.74 -0.48
N SER A 32 -7.71 16.71 -0.43
CA SER A 32 -8.20 15.33 -0.28
C SER A 32 -8.00 14.87 1.16
N PRO A 33 -8.96 14.13 1.74
CA PRO A 33 -8.86 13.64 3.11
C PRO A 33 -7.78 12.57 3.29
N SER A 34 -7.20 12.06 2.21
CA SER A 34 -6.24 10.97 2.24
C SER A 34 -5.21 11.14 1.14
N SER A 35 -3.94 10.99 1.50
CA SER A 35 -2.83 10.89 0.58
C SER A 35 -2.73 9.44 0.09
N TYR A 36 -2.45 9.26 -1.20
CA TYR A 36 -2.35 7.94 -1.80
C TYR A 36 -1.44 7.95 -3.02
N THR A 37 -1.03 6.75 -3.42
CA THR A 37 -0.33 6.52 -4.67
C THR A 37 -1.23 5.68 -5.59
N PRO A 38 -1.55 6.15 -6.81
CA PRO A 38 -2.45 5.43 -7.70
C PRO A 38 -1.76 4.19 -8.27
N MET A 39 -2.38 3.02 -8.08
CA MET A 39 -2.00 1.79 -8.75
C MET A 39 -3.07 1.41 -9.76
N HIS A 40 -2.71 1.38 -11.04
CA HIS A 40 -3.64 0.95 -12.09
C HIS A 40 -3.58 -0.57 -12.25
N TYR A 41 -4.75 -1.21 -12.20
CA TYR A 41 -4.90 -2.65 -12.35
C TYR A 41 -5.99 -2.97 -13.37
N GLN A 42 -5.74 -3.97 -14.21
CA GLN A 42 -6.70 -4.44 -15.20
C GLN A 42 -7.52 -5.59 -14.61
N ILE A 43 -8.84 -5.41 -14.50
CA ILE A 43 -9.77 -6.40 -13.94
C ILE A 43 -9.70 -7.72 -14.71
N GLY A 44 -9.46 -8.81 -14.00
CA GLY A 44 -9.52 -10.17 -14.50
C GLY A 44 -10.85 -10.87 -14.16
N PRO A 45 -11.06 -12.10 -14.67
CA PRO A 45 -12.25 -12.88 -14.37
C PRO A 45 -12.40 -13.16 -12.86
N GLY A 46 -13.56 -12.82 -12.30
CA GLY A 46 -13.88 -13.05 -10.88
C GLY A 46 -13.25 -12.04 -9.91
N ASP A 47 -12.53 -11.04 -10.41
CA ASP A 47 -12.00 -9.97 -9.58
C ASP A 47 -13.12 -9.09 -9.02
N THR A 48 -12.94 -8.66 -7.78
CA THR A 48 -13.74 -7.61 -7.14
C THR A 48 -12.80 -6.62 -6.46
N TYR A 49 -13.29 -5.42 -6.15
CA TYR A 49 -12.50 -4.48 -5.36
C TYR A 49 -12.04 -5.11 -4.05
N TRP A 50 -12.90 -5.89 -3.37
CA TRP A 50 -12.54 -6.56 -2.12
C TRP A 50 -11.44 -7.62 -2.30
N ILE A 51 -11.55 -8.50 -3.30
CA ILE A 51 -10.55 -9.56 -3.55
C ILE A 51 -9.19 -8.93 -3.87
N ILE A 52 -9.15 -7.95 -4.76
CA ILE A 52 -7.87 -7.31 -5.14
C ILE A 52 -7.25 -6.60 -3.94
N SER A 53 -8.06 -5.85 -3.19
CA SER A 53 -7.61 -5.10 -2.00
C SER A 53 -6.99 -6.01 -0.94
N THR A 54 -7.66 -7.12 -0.62
CA THR A 54 -7.30 -7.98 0.50
C THR A 54 -6.26 -9.03 0.13
N THR A 55 -6.24 -9.50 -1.13
CA THR A 55 -5.35 -10.59 -1.56
C THR A 55 -4.16 -10.09 -2.38
N LYS A 56 -4.39 -9.34 -3.47
CA LYS A 56 -3.33 -8.88 -4.39
C LYS A 56 -2.53 -7.73 -3.82
N LEU A 57 -3.20 -6.80 -3.13
CA LEU A 57 -2.60 -5.62 -2.51
C LEU A 57 -2.46 -5.74 -0.99
N GLN A 58 -2.71 -6.94 -0.44
CA GLN A 58 -2.40 -7.30 0.94
C GLN A 58 -2.88 -6.31 2.01
N ASN A 59 -4.05 -5.70 1.82
CA ASN A 59 -4.64 -4.70 2.72
C ASN A 59 -3.87 -3.38 2.83
N LEU A 60 -3.03 -3.03 1.84
CA LEU A 60 -2.38 -1.71 1.76
C LEU A 60 -3.37 -0.55 1.53
N MET A 61 -4.64 -0.89 1.29
CA MET A 61 -5.76 0.02 1.13
C MET A 61 -7.07 -0.74 1.47
N GLN A 62 -8.18 0.00 1.64
CA GLN A 62 -9.53 -0.58 1.79
C GLN A 62 -10.41 -0.38 0.53
N TYR A 63 -11.24 -1.38 0.18
CA TYR A 63 -12.00 -1.36 -1.08
C TYR A 63 -12.93 -0.14 -1.21
N GLN A 64 -13.43 0.40 -0.09
CA GLN A 64 -14.24 1.63 -0.07
C GLN A 64 -13.44 2.85 -0.60
N ALA A 65 -12.12 2.85 -0.47
CA ALA A 65 -11.28 3.87 -1.07
C ALA A 65 -11.20 3.70 -2.60
N VAL A 66 -11.21 2.47 -3.10
CA VAL A 66 -11.27 2.17 -4.55
C VAL A 66 -12.55 2.74 -5.14
N GLU A 67 -13.69 2.55 -4.48
CA GLU A 67 -14.98 3.12 -4.92
C GLU A 67 -14.92 4.65 -5.01
N ARG A 68 -14.34 5.31 -4.00
CA ARG A 68 -14.21 6.77 -3.98
C ARG A 68 -13.33 7.34 -5.10
N VAL A 69 -12.26 6.63 -5.48
CA VAL A 69 -11.34 7.12 -6.53
C VAL A 69 -11.72 6.67 -7.94
N ASN A 70 -12.72 5.78 -8.08
CA ASN A 70 -13.29 5.37 -9.36
C ASN A 70 -14.79 5.68 -9.44
N PRO A 71 -15.21 6.96 -9.35
CA PRO A 71 -16.63 7.34 -9.24
C PRO A 71 -17.48 7.00 -10.47
N THR A 72 -16.86 6.69 -11.60
CA THR A 72 -17.53 6.34 -12.86
C THR A 72 -17.74 4.83 -13.04
N LEU A 73 -17.18 4.01 -12.15
CA LEU A 73 -17.27 2.55 -12.23
C LEU A 73 -18.30 2.03 -11.22
N VAL A 74 -19.00 0.96 -11.60
CA VAL A 74 -19.97 0.31 -10.74
C VAL A 74 -19.30 -0.93 -10.12
N PRO A 75 -19.11 -1.01 -8.78
CA PRO A 75 -18.33 -2.08 -8.15
C PRO A 75 -18.86 -3.50 -8.40
N THR A 76 -20.17 -3.62 -8.68
CA THR A 76 -20.87 -4.88 -8.98
C THR A 76 -20.88 -5.23 -10.47
N ASP A 77 -20.41 -4.33 -11.33
CA ASP A 77 -20.45 -4.46 -12.79
C ASP A 77 -19.09 -4.02 -13.36
N LEU A 78 -18.12 -4.94 -13.29
CA LEU A 78 -16.75 -4.73 -13.73
C LEU A 78 -16.42 -5.72 -14.84
N ASP A 79 -16.40 -5.25 -16.09
CA ASP A 79 -16.00 -6.07 -17.22
C ASP A 79 -14.53 -6.47 -17.13
N VAL A 80 -14.22 -7.70 -17.58
CA VAL A 80 -12.84 -8.15 -17.75
C VAL A 80 -12.12 -7.22 -18.72
N GLY A 81 -10.96 -6.72 -18.31
CA GLY A 81 -10.19 -5.74 -19.06
C GLY A 81 -10.38 -4.29 -18.60
N THR A 82 -11.36 -4.01 -17.72
CA THR A 82 -11.58 -2.67 -17.16
C THR A 82 -10.36 -2.22 -16.35
N MET A 83 -9.86 -1.01 -16.59
CA MET A 83 -8.79 -0.42 -15.79
C MET A 83 -9.38 0.26 -14.55
N VAL A 84 -8.90 -0.15 -13.37
CA VAL A 84 -9.34 0.38 -12.08
C VAL A 84 -8.13 0.95 -11.35
N THR A 85 -8.31 2.11 -10.71
CA THR A 85 -7.29 2.72 -9.86
C THR A 85 -7.45 2.26 -8.41
N PHE A 86 -6.48 1.57 -7.88
CA PHE A 86 -6.38 1.20 -6.47
C PHE A 86 -5.51 2.23 -5.72
N PRO A 87 -6.07 2.97 -4.74
CA PRO A 87 -5.33 4.02 -4.04
C PRO A 87 -4.57 3.42 -2.85
N ILE A 88 -3.31 3.01 -3.06
CA ILE A 88 -2.46 2.55 -1.96
C ILE A 88 -2.27 3.70 -0.98
N PHE A 89 -2.63 3.51 0.28
CA PHE A 89 -2.53 4.55 1.29
C PHE A 89 -1.08 4.90 1.54
N CYS A 90 -0.81 6.19 1.68
CA CYS A 90 0.50 6.72 2.06
C CYS A 90 0.31 8.06 2.74
N GLN A 91 1.39 8.63 3.25
CA GLN A 91 1.38 9.94 3.89
C GLN A 91 2.58 10.74 3.37
N CYS A 92 2.43 12.06 3.27
CA CYS A 92 3.58 12.94 3.10
C CYS A 92 4.09 13.37 4.48
N PRO A 93 5.41 13.32 4.72
CA PRO A 93 5.98 13.83 5.96
C PRO A 93 5.63 15.31 6.10
N ALA A 94 5.10 15.70 7.26
CA ALA A 94 5.00 17.10 7.62
C ALA A 94 6.41 17.62 7.94
N ALA A 95 6.64 18.92 7.79
CA ALA A 95 7.92 19.53 8.13
C ALA A 95 8.34 19.25 9.59
N ALA A 96 7.38 19.00 10.48
CA ALA A 96 7.60 18.68 11.88
C ALA A 96 8.09 17.24 12.14
N ASP A 97 7.90 16.31 11.20
CA ASP A 97 8.08 14.87 11.46
C ASP A 97 9.56 14.44 11.44
N ASN A 98 10.49 15.32 11.02
CA ASN A 98 11.92 15.02 10.80
C ASN A 98 12.18 13.72 10.01
N ALA A 99 11.17 13.23 9.30
CA ALA A 99 11.19 11.98 8.56
C ALA A 99 11.32 12.29 7.07
N THR A 100 12.31 11.69 6.42
CA THR A 100 12.50 11.81 4.97
C THR A 100 11.67 10.77 4.21
N THR A 101 11.18 9.74 4.88
CA THR A 101 10.41 8.64 4.28
C THR A 101 9.44 8.07 5.32
N LEU A 102 8.23 7.75 4.87
CA LEU A 102 7.21 7.08 5.66
C LEU A 102 6.90 5.72 5.04
N VAL A 103 6.55 4.75 5.88
CA VAL A 103 6.22 3.38 5.47
C VAL A 103 4.75 3.11 5.77
N THR A 104 3.99 2.74 4.74
CA THR A 104 2.66 2.14 4.95
C THR A 104 2.83 0.69 5.33
N TYR A 105 2.42 0.35 6.55
CA TYR A 105 2.58 -0.99 7.11
C TYR A 105 1.23 -1.59 7.51
N VAL A 106 1.00 -2.83 7.12
CA VAL A 106 -0.18 -3.60 7.51
C VAL A 106 0.19 -4.46 8.71
N MET A 107 -0.45 -4.18 9.85
CA MET A 107 -0.26 -4.97 11.07
C MET A 107 -0.74 -6.40 10.88
N HIS A 108 0.10 -7.37 11.19
CA HIS A 108 -0.21 -8.79 11.21
C HIS A 108 -0.64 -9.22 12.62
N PRO A 109 -1.41 -10.32 12.76
CA PRO A 109 -1.89 -10.78 14.07
C PRO A 109 -0.81 -11.08 15.12
N ARG A 110 0.45 -11.24 14.71
CA ARG A 110 1.60 -11.52 15.61
C ARG A 110 2.44 -10.27 15.92
N ASP A 111 2.12 -9.14 15.32
CA ASP A 111 2.89 -7.92 15.50
C ASP A 111 2.54 -7.23 16.83
N ALA A 112 3.56 -6.66 17.46
CA ALA A 112 3.40 -5.69 18.54
C ALA A 112 4.00 -4.35 18.08
N TYR A 113 3.51 -3.22 18.59
CA TYR A 113 4.07 -1.92 18.22
C TYR A 113 5.58 -1.82 18.47
N VAL A 114 6.06 -2.41 19.57
CA VAL A 114 7.49 -2.48 19.89
C VAL A 114 8.29 -3.29 18.87
N SER A 115 7.76 -4.41 18.37
CA SER A 115 8.47 -5.25 17.39
C SER A 115 8.51 -4.59 16.02
N VAL A 116 7.43 -3.91 15.63
CA VAL A 116 7.37 -3.13 14.39
C VAL A 116 8.31 -1.93 14.44
N ALA A 117 8.29 -1.18 15.55
CA ALA A 117 9.20 -0.05 15.75
C ALA A 117 10.67 -0.48 15.70
N ALA A 118 11.02 -1.59 16.35
CA ALA A 118 12.34 -2.18 16.29
C ALA A 118 12.74 -2.60 14.86
N ALA A 119 11.82 -3.21 14.10
CA ALA A 119 12.07 -3.62 12.71
C ALA A 119 12.41 -2.42 11.79
N PHE A 120 11.82 -1.25 12.06
CA PHE A 120 12.09 -0.01 11.33
C PHE A 120 13.12 0.91 11.99
N SER A 121 13.76 0.46 13.09
CA SER A 121 14.72 1.26 13.86
C SER A 121 14.18 2.63 14.31
N VAL A 122 12.89 2.68 14.67
CA VAL A 122 12.24 3.88 15.21
C VAL A 122 11.98 3.72 16.71
N ALA A 123 12.02 4.84 17.45
CA ALA A 123 11.76 4.83 18.88
C ALA A 123 10.27 4.59 19.15
N TYR A 124 9.95 3.71 20.10
CA TYR A 124 8.59 3.51 20.61
C TYR A 124 8.52 4.03 22.06
N PRO A 125 7.71 5.07 22.35
CA PRO A 125 7.54 5.55 23.72
C PRO A 125 6.92 4.45 24.59
N GLN A 126 7.56 4.15 25.72
CA GLN A 126 7.07 3.21 26.73
C GLN A 126 5.98 3.85 27.58
#